data_AF-A0A3F2TYW8-F1
#
_entry.id   AF-A0A3F2TYW8-F1
#
_cell.length_a   1.000
_cell.length_b   1.000
_cell.length_c   1.000
_cell.angle_alpha   90.00
_cell.angle_beta   90.00
_cell.angle_gamma   90.00
#
_symmetry.space_group_name_H-M   'P 1'
#
loop_
_entity.id
_entity.type
_entity.pdbx_description
1 polymer ?
#
loop_
_entity_poly.entity_id
_entity_poly.type
_entity_poly.pdbx_seq_one_letter_code
_entity_poly.pdbx_strand_id
1 'polypeptide(L)'
;MQIPEPAEGDEFSWVTVTGNDATPFSGPVYSMDVDRDLHYVADGLITHNCWYCVRKGKKGHWAGDRKQTTVWAIPHRKSPTGHGTEKPVECMRRPIENNSSPGQAVYEPFCGSGTTIIAAEMTGRSCHAVELNPPYVDVAVKRWQDFTGEKAVLEGDGRSFVEIAAARAGAAQ
;
A
#
# COMPACT_ATOMS: atom_id res chain seq x y z
N MET A 1 -7.21 16.72 1.36
CA MET A 1 -7.23 15.54 2.26
C MET A 1 -7.78 15.99 3.60
N GLN A 2 -8.60 15.20 4.27
CA GLN A 2 -9.00 15.51 5.65
C GLN A 2 -8.08 14.78 6.62
N ILE A 3 -7.54 15.49 7.60
CA ILE A 3 -6.65 14.95 8.64
C ILE A 3 -7.30 15.27 9.99
N PRO A 4 -7.36 14.33 10.93
CA PRO A 4 -7.83 14.61 12.27
C PRO A 4 -6.80 15.47 13.02
N GLU A 5 -7.22 16.61 13.54
CA GLU A 5 -6.42 17.45 14.43
C GLU A 5 -6.60 16.92 15.87
N PRO A 6 -5.51 16.56 16.55
CA PRO A 6 -5.59 16.09 17.93
C PRO A 6 -6.09 17.21 18.86
N ALA A 7 -7.09 16.92 19.69
CA ALA A 7 -7.47 17.76 20.83
C ALA A 7 -7.21 17.01 22.15
N GLU A 8 -7.31 17.71 23.28
CA GLU A 8 -7.10 17.10 24.60
C GLU A 8 -8.27 16.16 24.95
N GLY A 9 -7.98 14.89 25.25
CA GLY A 9 -8.99 13.87 25.53
C GLY A 9 -9.32 12.99 24.31
N ASP A 10 -10.54 12.43 24.27
CA ASP A 10 -11.01 11.54 23.19
C ASP A 10 -11.67 12.32 22.02
N GLU A 11 -11.65 13.64 22.05
CA GLU A 11 -12.22 14.49 21.00
C GLU A 11 -11.18 14.83 19.93
N PHE A 12 -11.62 14.90 18.67
CA PHE A 12 -10.80 15.39 17.55
C PHE A 12 -11.67 16.12 16.54
N SER A 13 -11.10 17.13 15.88
CA SER A 13 -11.73 17.88 14.80
C SER A 13 -11.14 17.48 13.44
N TRP A 14 -11.91 17.63 12.37
CA TRP A 14 -11.43 17.34 11.02
C TRP A 14 -10.97 18.61 10.33
N VAL A 15 -9.71 18.63 9.91
CA VAL A 15 -9.14 19.73 9.12
C VAL A 15 -8.99 19.31 7.67
N THR A 16 -9.46 20.15 6.76
CA THR A 16 -9.27 19.94 5.32
C THR A 16 -7.97 20.60 4.90
N VAL A 17 -6.98 19.78 4.55
CA VAL A 17 -5.69 20.23 4.01
C VAL A 17 -5.72 20.17 2.50
N THR A 18 -5.32 21.26 1.85
CA THR A 18 -5.05 21.30 0.40
C THR A 18 -3.54 21.36 0.18
N GLY A 19 -3.04 20.70 -0.87
CA GLY A 19 -1.60 20.46 -1.08
C GLY A 19 -0.72 21.71 -1.31
N ASN A 20 -1.26 22.92 -1.14
CA ASN A 20 -0.55 24.19 -1.33
C ASN A 20 -0.39 25.01 -0.02
N ASP A 21 -0.89 24.53 1.11
CA ASP A 21 -0.78 25.24 2.40
C ASP A 21 0.44 24.72 3.18
N ALA A 22 1.64 25.07 2.72
CA ALA A 22 2.89 24.75 3.41
C ALA A 22 3.24 25.87 4.41
N THR A 23 2.56 25.89 5.57
CA THR A 23 3.04 26.65 6.73
C THR A 23 3.86 25.73 7.64
N PRO A 24 5.06 26.13 8.09
CA PRO A 24 5.80 25.39 9.09
C PRO A 24 4.97 25.20 10.36
N PHE A 25 4.78 23.95 10.79
CA PHE A 25 4.04 23.65 12.03
C PHE A 25 4.86 24.06 13.25
N SER A 26 4.29 24.91 14.12
CA SER A 26 4.89 25.32 15.39
C SER A 26 3.93 25.02 16.54
N GLY A 27 3.87 23.76 16.95
CA GLY A 27 3.08 23.30 18.09
C GLY A 27 3.71 22.06 18.74
N PRO A 28 3.26 21.67 19.93
CA PRO A 28 3.67 20.40 20.54
C PRO A 28 3.24 19.23 19.64
N VAL A 29 4.21 18.39 19.28
CA VAL A 29 3.98 17.16 18.51
C VAL A 29 3.78 16.02 19.50
N TYR A 30 2.59 15.45 19.53
CA TYR A 30 2.29 14.28 20.34
C TYR A 30 2.50 13.04 19.49
N SER A 31 3.64 12.39 19.69
CA SER A 31 3.94 11.06 19.16
C SER A 31 3.41 10.02 20.14
N MET A 32 2.55 9.08 19.69
CA MET A 32 2.29 7.88 20.49
C MET A 32 3.60 7.11 20.57
N ASP A 33 4.22 7.10 21.75
CA ASP A 33 5.45 6.41 22.15
C ASP A 33 5.98 5.36 21.14
N VAL A 34 6.71 5.86 20.14
CA VAL A 34 7.55 5.06 19.24
C VAL A 34 8.99 5.40 19.60
N ASP A 35 9.40 5.05 20.82
CA ASP A 35 10.79 5.09 21.25
C ASP A 35 11.60 4.05 20.45
N ARG A 36 11.84 4.32 19.15
CA ARG A 36 13.13 4.11 18.48
C ARG A 36 13.27 4.47 17.01
N ASP A 37 12.22 4.77 16.25
CA ASP A 37 12.41 5.05 14.80
C ASP A 37 11.54 6.22 14.33
N LEU A 38 12.20 7.36 14.19
CA LEU A 38 11.66 8.64 13.71
C LEU A 38 11.08 8.51 12.30
N HIS A 39 9.75 8.48 12.17
CA HIS A 39 9.09 8.71 10.88
C HIS A 39 8.72 10.19 10.74
N TYR A 40 9.59 10.94 10.08
CA TYR A 40 9.32 12.29 9.58
C TYR A 40 8.35 12.23 8.39
N VAL A 41 7.33 13.08 8.37
CA VAL A 41 6.64 13.47 7.13
C VAL A 41 7.24 14.82 6.73
N ALA A 42 7.99 14.83 5.63
CA ALA A 42 8.56 16.03 5.04
C ALA A 42 8.02 16.19 3.61
N ASP A 43 7.79 17.44 3.22
CA ASP A 43 7.37 17.89 1.91
C ASP A 43 7.97 17.06 0.76
N GLY A 44 7.10 16.48 -0.07
CA GLY A 44 7.48 15.74 -1.28
C GLY A 44 8.10 14.35 -1.06
N LEU A 45 8.26 13.88 0.18
CA LEU A 45 8.66 12.50 0.48
C LEU A 45 7.42 11.62 0.65
N ILE A 46 7.22 10.68 -0.28
CA ILE A 46 6.26 9.59 -0.08
C ILE A 46 6.91 8.58 0.89
N THR A 47 6.63 8.71 2.18
CA THR A 47 7.03 7.72 3.18
C THR A 47 6.08 6.51 3.12
N HIS A 48 6.66 5.32 3.05
CA HIS A 48 5.94 4.07 3.26
C HIS A 48 6.57 3.32 4.40
N ASN A 49 5.76 3.00 5.39
CA ASN A 49 6.10 2.05 6.42
C ASN A 49 5.90 0.63 5.86
N CYS A 50 7.00 -0.05 5.55
CA CYS A 50 6.99 -1.49 5.36
C CYS A 50 7.38 -2.13 6.70
N TRP A 51 6.43 -2.81 7.34
CA TRP A 51 6.71 -3.56 8.55
C TRP A 51 7.00 -5.02 8.24
N TYR A 52 8.05 -5.53 8.86
CA TYR A 52 8.36 -6.95 8.84
C TYR A 52 8.17 -7.53 10.23
N CYS A 53 7.26 -8.49 10.32
CA CYS A 53 6.90 -9.11 11.58
C CYS A 53 7.37 -10.56 11.62
N VAL A 54 8.11 -10.92 12.67
CA VAL A 54 8.53 -12.30 12.92
C VAL A 54 7.68 -12.87 14.04
N ARG A 55 7.15 -14.08 13.84
CA ARG A 55 6.37 -14.76 14.89
C ARG A 55 7.23 -14.94 16.15
N LYS A 56 6.65 -14.68 17.33
CA LYS A 56 7.33 -14.88 18.63
C LYS A 56 8.00 -16.26 18.69
N GLY A 57 9.29 -16.29 19.03
CA GLY A 57 10.10 -17.50 19.12
C GLY A 57 10.64 -18.03 17.78
N LYS A 58 10.38 -17.36 16.65
CA LYS A 58 11.01 -17.65 15.36
C LYS A 58 12.14 -16.66 15.09
N LYS A 59 13.11 -17.08 14.28
CA LYS A 59 14.20 -16.23 13.81
C LYS A 59 13.73 -15.45 12.60
N GLY A 60 14.01 -14.14 12.58
CA GLY A 60 13.87 -13.34 11.37
C GLY A 60 14.83 -13.83 10.30
N HIS A 61 14.40 -13.76 9.05
CA HIS A 61 15.21 -14.17 7.91
C HIS A 61 15.37 -12.99 6.97
N TRP A 62 16.61 -12.50 6.84
CA TRP A 62 16.98 -11.52 5.82
C TRP A 62 17.49 -12.25 4.58
N ALA A 63 16.86 -12.00 3.45
CA ALA A 63 17.21 -12.61 2.16
C ALA A 63 17.99 -11.65 1.23
N GLY A 64 18.10 -10.36 1.58
CA GLY A 64 18.87 -9.39 0.80
C GLY A 64 20.39 -9.55 0.94
N ASP A 65 21.16 -8.81 0.14
CA ASP A 65 22.61 -8.73 0.30
C ASP A 65 23.03 -7.66 1.34
N ARG A 66 24.33 -7.58 1.63
CA ARG A 66 24.90 -6.57 2.55
C ARG A 66 25.08 -5.18 1.91
N LYS A 67 24.66 -4.99 0.65
CA LYS A 67 24.82 -3.73 -0.09
C LYS A 67 23.54 -2.88 -0.08
N GLN A 68 22.45 -3.42 0.45
CA GLN A 68 21.20 -2.68 0.59
C GLN A 68 21.36 -1.48 1.53
N THR A 69 20.83 -0.33 1.12
CA THR A 69 20.79 0.92 1.89
C THR A 69 19.35 1.21 2.34
N THR A 70 19.16 2.10 3.32
CA THR A 70 17.84 2.59 3.75
C THR A 70 17.31 3.76 2.91
N VAL A 71 18.12 4.28 1.99
CA VAL A 71 17.76 5.38 1.07
C VAL A 71 17.79 4.87 -0.36
N TRP A 72 16.64 4.90 -1.03
CA TRP A 72 16.49 4.40 -2.40
C TRP A 72 16.16 5.54 -3.38
N ALA A 73 17.02 5.73 -4.38
CA ALA A 73 16.71 6.58 -5.53
C ALA A 73 15.85 5.78 -6.52
N ILE A 74 14.53 5.98 -6.47
CA ILE A 74 13.56 5.35 -7.39
C ILE A 74 12.86 6.46 -8.16
N PRO A 75 13.03 6.54 -9.50
CA PRO A 75 12.38 7.57 -10.29
C PRO A 75 10.86 7.37 -10.30
N HIS A 76 10.12 8.45 -10.12
CA HIS A 76 8.67 8.43 -10.32
C HIS A 76 8.37 8.17 -11.80
N ARG A 77 7.46 7.23 -12.07
CA ARG A 77 6.94 6.98 -13.42
C ARG A 77 5.49 7.45 -13.49
N LYS A 78 5.10 8.08 -14.60
CA LYS A 78 3.68 8.38 -14.84
C LYS A 78 2.92 7.06 -14.94
N SER A 79 1.85 6.93 -14.17
CA SER A 79 0.98 5.76 -14.20
C SER A 79 0.36 5.60 -15.60
N PRO A 80 0.42 4.40 -16.21
CA PRO A 80 -0.36 4.07 -17.40
C PRO A 80 -1.87 4.06 -17.13
N THR A 81 -2.29 3.88 -15.86
CA THR A 81 -3.69 3.78 -15.45
C THR A 81 -4.36 5.15 -15.25
N GLY A 82 -3.61 6.25 -15.40
CA GLY A 82 -4.11 7.61 -15.18
C GLY A 82 -4.28 7.99 -13.69
N HIS A 83 -3.91 7.09 -12.77
CA HIS A 83 -3.99 7.36 -11.34
C HIS A 83 -2.82 8.24 -10.86
N GLY A 84 -3.15 9.37 -10.24
CA GLY A 84 -2.17 10.38 -9.84
C GLY A 84 -1.20 9.98 -8.73
N THR A 85 -1.45 8.88 -8.02
CA THR A 85 -0.65 8.46 -6.85
C THR A 85 -0.22 6.98 -6.91
N GLU A 86 -0.19 6.37 -8.10
CA GLU A 86 0.38 5.03 -8.28
C GLU A 86 1.87 5.05 -7.95
N LYS A 87 2.26 4.24 -6.97
CA LYS A 87 3.64 4.17 -6.53
C LYS A 87 4.46 3.32 -7.50
N PRO A 88 5.75 3.63 -7.70
CA PRO A 88 6.62 2.73 -8.44
C PRO A 88 6.65 1.34 -7.79
N VAL A 89 6.46 0.29 -8.58
CA VAL A 89 6.46 -1.12 -8.11
C VAL A 89 7.76 -1.45 -7.37
N GLU A 90 8.87 -0.86 -7.79
CA GLU A 90 10.19 -1.06 -7.16
C GLU A 90 10.21 -0.71 -5.66
N CYS A 91 9.39 0.26 -5.23
CA CYS A 91 9.28 0.64 -3.82
C CYS A 91 8.77 -0.51 -2.95
N MET A 92 7.91 -1.38 -3.50
CA MET A 92 7.37 -2.55 -2.80
C MET A 92 8.17 -3.82 -3.10
N ARG A 93 8.77 -3.93 -4.29
CA ARG A 93 9.56 -5.11 -4.69
C ARG A 93 10.79 -5.33 -3.81
N ARG A 94 11.58 -4.28 -3.56
CA ARG A 94 12.79 -4.35 -2.72
C ARG A 94 12.53 -4.89 -1.31
N PRO A 95 11.59 -4.32 -0.53
CA PRO A 95 11.33 -4.83 0.82
C PRO A 95 10.77 -6.26 0.81
N ILE A 96 9.96 -6.63 -0.19
CA ILE A 96 9.48 -8.03 -0.33
C ILE A 96 10.65 -8.99 -0.53
N GLU A 97 11.56 -8.70 -1.47
CA GLU A 97 12.71 -9.57 -1.75
C GLU A 97 13.68 -9.66 -0.57
N ASN A 98 13.88 -8.54 0.12
CA ASN A 98 14.81 -8.46 1.24
C ASN A 98 14.34 -9.25 2.47
N ASN A 99 13.03 -9.40 2.66
CA ASN A 99 12.46 -9.93 3.91
C ASN A 99 11.60 -11.20 3.73
N SER A 100 11.44 -11.71 2.51
CA SER A 100 10.67 -12.92 2.25
C SER A 100 11.32 -13.79 1.17
N SER A 101 10.84 -15.02 1.01
CA SER A 101 11.20 -15.93 -0.09
C SER A 101 9.99 -16.18 -1.00
N PRO A 102 10.19 -16.57 -2.27
CA PRO A 102 9.10 -17.05 -3.12
C PRO A 102 8.22 -18.10 -2.40
N GLY A 103 6.91 -18.04 -2.63
CA GLY A 103 5.91 -18.86 -1.95
C GLY A 103 5.45 -18.35 -0.58
N GLN A 104 6.08 -17.30 -0.02
CA GLN A 104 5.60 -16.68 1.21
C GLN A 104 4.51 -15.64 0.96
N ALA A 105 3.68 -15.41 1.98
CA ALA A 105 2.61 -14.43 1.95
C ALA A 105 3.11 -13.00 2.24
N VAL A 106 2.52 -12.02 1.57
CA VAL A 106 2.65 -10.58 1.82
C VAL A 106 1.27 -10.06 2.22
N TYR A 107 1.19 -9.23 3.26
CA TYR A 107 -0.05 -8.60 3.69
C TYR A 107 -0.03 -7.11 3.38
N GLU A 108 -1.09 -6.61 2.74
CA GLU A 108 -1.24 -5.22 2.33
C GLU A 108 -2.61 -4.68 2.78
N PRO A 109 -2.71 -3.97 3.92
CA PRO A 109 -3.99 -3.47 4.41
C PRO A 109 -4.50 -2.21 3.68
N PHE A 110 -3.68 -1.56 2.86
CA PHE A 110 -4.01 -0.28 2.18
C PHE A 110 -3.65 -0.35 0.70
N CYS A 111 -4.29 -1.26 -0.02
CA CYS A 111 -3.89 -1.68 -1.36
C CYS A 111 -3.93 -0.57 -2.41
N GLY A 112 -4.90 0.33 -2.36
CA GLY A 112 -5.10 1.38 -3.37
C GLY A 112 -5.11 0.79 -4.78
N SER A 113 -4.22 1.27 -5.64
CA SER A 113 -4.09 0.79 -7.04
C SER A 113 -3.33 -0.55 -7.20
N GLY A 114 -3.06 -1.29 -6.12
CA GLY A 114 -2.51 -2.66 -6.21
C GLY A 114 -1.01 -2.76 -6.46
N THR A 115 -0.22 -1.75 -6.10
CA THR A 115 1.24 -1.75 -6.36
C THR A 115 1.94 -2.93 -5.67
N THR A 116 1.56 -3.25 -4.43
CA THR A 116 2.09 -4.39 -3.67
C THR A 116 1.67 -5.73 -4.27
N ILE A 117 0.47 -5.83 -4.86
CA ILE A 117 0.01 -7.04 -5.57
C ILE A 117 0.95 -7.32 -6.75
N ILE A 118 1.23 -6.32 -7.59
CA ILE A 118 2.15 -6.48 -8.74
C ILE A 118 3.56 -6.84 -8.28
N ALA A 119 4.07 -6.20 -7.22
CA ALA A 119 5.39 -6.51 -6.69
C ALA A 119 5.48 -7.95 -6.15
N ALA A 120 4.45 -8.43 -5.46
CA ALA A 120 4.37 -9.80 -4.97
C ALA A 120 4.29 -10.81 -6.13
N GLU A 121 3.47 -10.54 -7.14
CA GLU A 121 3.35 -11.36 -8.36
C GLU A 121 4.70 -11.50 -9.07
N MET A 122 5.37 -10.37 -9.36
CA MET A 122 6.71 -10.34 -10.00
C MET A 122 7.77 -11.14 -9.23
N THR A 123 7.57 -11.29 -7.93
CA THR A 123 8.53 -11.94 -7.04
C THR A 123 8.07 -13.34 -6.63
N GLY A 124 6.94 -13.84 -7.12
CA GLY A 124 6.42 -15.16 -6.78
C GLY A 124 5.97 -15.29 -5.32
N ARG A 125 5.42 -14.23 -4.74
CA ARG A 125 4.79 -14.22 -3.41
C ARG A 125 3.28 -14.05 -3.55
N SER A 126 2.50 -14.60 -2.62
CA SER A 126 1.05 -14.38 -2.59
C SER A 126 0.73 -13.11 -1.79
N CYS A 127 0.01 -12.16 -2.39
CA CYS A 127 -0.41 -10.94 -1.70
C CYS A 127 -1.84 -11.07 -1.17
N HIS A 128 -2.03 -10.88 0.13
CA HIS A 128 -3.33 -10.71 0.77
C HIS A 128 -3.57 -9.21 0.99
N ALA A 129 -4.37 -8.63 0.10
CA ALA A 129 -4.58 -7.20 0.02
C ALA A 129 -5.99 -6.82 0.47
N VAL A 130 -6.13 -5.68 1.15
CA VAL A 130 -7.40 -5.07 1.56
C VAL A 130 -7.48 -3.67 0.99
N GLU A 131 -8.65 -3.32 0.46
CA GLU A 131 -8.99 -1.98 0.02
C GLU A 131 -10.44 -1.68 0.40
N LEU A 132 -10.67 -0.50 0.98
CA LEU A 132 -11.98 -0.10 1.48
C LEU A 132 -12.86 0.47 0.35
N ASN A 133 -12.25 1.16 -0.61
CA ASN A 133 -12.94 1.87 -1.68
C ASN A 133 -13.17 0.95 -2.89
N PRO A 134 -14.43 0.57 -3.20
CA PRO A 134 -14.70 -0.42 -4.25
C PRO A 134 -14.16 -0.05 -5.65
N PRO A 135 -14.26 1.21 -6.12
CA PRO A 135 -13.54 1.65 -7.32
C PRO A 135 -12.02 1.33 -7.34
N TYR A 136 -11.33 1.43 -6.20
CA TYR A 136 -9.90 1.08 -6.15
C TYR A 136 -9.67 -0.42 -6.16
N VAL A 137 -10.58 -1.22 -5.59
CA VAL A 137 -10.57 -2.68 -5.77
C VAL A 137 -10.61 -3.03 -7.27
N ASP A 138 -11.51 -2.40 -8.03
CA ASP A 138 -11.63 -2.63 -9.47
C ASP A 138 -10.35 -2.24 -10.22
N VAL A 139 -9.70 -1.12 -9.84
CA VAL A 139 -8.42 -0.70 -10.43
C VAL A 139 -7.34 -1.74 -10.15
N ALA A 140 -7.19 -2.18 -8.91
CA ALA A 140 -6.18 -3.16 -8.51
C ALA A 140 -6.37 -4.51 -9.24
N VAL A 141 -7.61 -5.00 -9.32
CA VAL A 141 -7.94 -6.25 -10.03
C VAL A 141 -7.64 -6.14 -11.51
N LYS A 142 -8.10 -5.07 -12.19
CA LYS A 142 -7.82 -4.86 -13.61
C LYS A 142 -6.32 -4.77 -13.88
N ARG A 143 -5.59 -4.00 -13.08
CA ARG A 143 -4.13 -3.87 -13.19
C ARG A 143 -3.41 -5.21 -13.07
N TRP A 144 -3.84 -6.08 -12.14
CA TRP A 144 -3.27 -7.42 -12.00
C TRP A 144 -3.60 -8.33 -13.19
N GLN A 145 -4.85 -8.32 -13.68
CA GLN A 145 -5.22 -9.08 -14.87
C GLN A 145 -4.46 -8.62 -16.12
N ASP A 146 -4.29 -7.31 -16.30
CA ASP A 146 -3.53 -6.73 -17.43
C ASP A 146 -2.04 -7.12 -17.35
N PHE A 147 -1.50 -7.20 -16.13
CA PHE A 147 -0.10 -7.58 -15.90
C PHE A 147 0.16 -9.08 -16.13
N THR A 148 -0.74 -9.95 -15.66
CA THR A 148 -0.56 -11.42 -15.69
C THR A 148 -1.16 -12.07 -16.94
N GLY A 149 -2.17 -11.45 -17.55
CA GLY A 149 -3.04 -12.07 -18.55
C GLY A 149 -4.07 -13.04 -17.97
N GLU A 150 -4.12 -13.20 -16.63
CA GLU A 150 -5.05 -14.10 -15.95
C GLU A 150 -6.41 -13.44 -15.68
N LYS A 151 -7.38 -14.26 -15.27
CA LYS A 151 -8.74 -13.81 -14.91
C LYS A 151 -8.91 -13.92 -13.41
N ALA A 152 -9.22 -12.81 -12.77
CA ALA A 152 -9.54 -12.77 -11.35
C ALA A 152 -10.91 -13.42 -11.11
N VAL A 153 -11.00 -14.20 -10.04
CA VAL A 153 -12.21 -14.92 -9.62
C VAL A 153 -12.60 -14.50 -8.20
N LEU A 154 -13.90 -14.43 -7.94
CA LEU A 154 -14.40 -14.18 -6.59
C LEU A 154 -14.36 -15.48 -5.78
N GLU A 155 -13.57 -15.47 -4.71
CA GLU A 155 -13.48 -16.61 -3.79
C GLU A 155 -14.85 -16.97 -3.20
N GLY A 156 -15.16 -18.27 -3.13
CA GLY A 156 -16.44 -18.80 -2.64
C GLY A 156 -17.59 -18.82 -3.67
N ASP A 157 -17.56 -17.94 -4.68
CA ASP A 157 -18.55 -17.88 -5.74
C ASP A 157 -18.06 -18.58 -7.03
N GLY A 158 -16.78 -18.35 -7.37
CA GLY A 158 -16.12 -18.93 -8.54
C GLY A 158 -16.32 -18.15 -9.85
N ARG A 159 -17.26 -17.20 -9.91
CA ARG A 159 -17.41 -16.31 -11.07
C ARG A 159 -16.21 -15.37 -11.23
N SER A 160 -15.93 -15.04 -12.47
CA SER A 160 -14.89 -14.08 -12.87
C SER A 160 -15.26 -12.64 -12.52
N PHE A 161 -14.26 -11.77 -12.44
CA PHE A 161 -14.45 -10.34 -12.21
C PHE A 161 -15.46 -9.70 -13.18
N VAL A 162 -15.45 -10.09 -14.46
CA VAL A 162 -16.38 -9.58 -15.48
C VAL A 162 -17.82 -10.01 -15.20
N GLU A 163 -18.04 -11.28 -14.83
CA GLU A 163 -19.37 -11.80 -14.51
C GLU A 163 -19.94 -11.15 -13.25
N ILE A 164 -19.11 -10.94 -12.23
CA ILE A 164 -19.50 -10.23 -11.00
C ILE A 164 -19.82 -8.76 -11.29
N ALA A 165 -19.00 -8.08 -12.09
CA ALA A 165 -19.23 -6.69 -12.46
C ALA A 165 -20.57 -6.54 -13.22
N ALA A 166 -20.85 -7.43 -14.19
CA ALA A 166 -22.11 -7.43 -14.93
C ALA A 166 -23.33 -7.68 -14.02
N ALA A 167 -23.23 -8.66 -13.11
CA ALA A 167 -24.31 -8.96 -12.17
C ALA A 167 -24.60 -7.78 -11.22
N ARG A 168 -23.56 -7.10 -10.72
CA ARG A 168 -23.70 -5.94 -9.83
C ARG A 168 -24.25 -4.71 -10.56
N ALA A 169 -23.86 -4.50 -11.82
CA ALA A 169 -24.41 -3.42 -12.64
C ALA A 169 -25.89 -3.64 -12.99
N GLY A 170 -26.32 -4.89 -13.17
CA GLY A 170 -27.72 -5.24 -13.42
C GLY A 170 -28.61 -5.16 -12.17
N ALA A 171 -28.05 -5.35 -10.97
CA ALA A 171 -28.78 -5.26 -9.71
C ALA A 171 -28.95 -3.82 -9.18
N ALA A 172 -28.29 -2.84 -9.79
CA ALA A 172 -28.35 -1.42 -9.43
C ALA A 172 -29.41 -0.62 -10.21
N GLN A 173 -30.33 -1.29 -10.90
CA GLN A 173 -31.50 -0.74 -11.59
C GLN A 173 -32.78 -1.07 -10.80
#